data_AF-A0A8T7EJD8-F1
#
_entry.id   AF-A0A8T7EJD8-F1
#
_cell.length_a   1.000
_cell.length_b   1.000
_cell.length_c   1.000
_cell.angle_alpha   90.00
_cell.angle_beta   90.00
_cell.angle_gamma   90.00
#
_symmetry.space_group_name_H-M   'P 1'
#
loop_
_entity.id
_entity.type
_entity.pdbx_description
1 polymer ?
#
loop_
_entity_poly.entity_id
_entity_poly.type
_entity_poly.pdbx_seq_one_letter_code
_entity_poly.pdbx_strand_id
1 'polypeptide(L)'
;MHAKTDDQGAWEGPAAQDWPRLSAAVDVFAIMTYDFGGGNAPPMPIGPTPWVIDVLDYAATITDLRKVRMGLHLYGYQWMRAEPPASPITYEDTQRLIDAFGPEGSARPIGFGAVRGLHA
;
A
#
# COMPACT_ATOMS: atom_id res chain seq x y z
N MET A 1 -9.50 7.45 4.42
CA MET A 1 -8.45 8.43 4.78
C MET A 1 -7.11 7.96 4.25
N HIS A 2 -6.25 8.88 3.80
CA HIS A 2 -4.88 8.54 3.40
C HIS A 2 -4.11 8.07 4.62
N ALA A 3 -3.34 6.99 4.49
CA ALA A 3 -2.48 6.52 5.56
C ALA A 3 -1.40 7.57 5.89
N LYS A 4 -1.19 7.81 7.18
CA LYS A 4 -0.09 8.61 7.73
C LYS A 4 0.34 8.01 9.07
N THR A 5 1.61 8.22 9.42
CA THR A 5 2.25 7.71 10.65
C THR A 5 2.45 8.81 11.69
N ASP A 6 2.12 10.05 11.34
CA ASP A 6 2.16 11.23 12.19
C ASP A 6 1.13 12.26 11.71
N ASP A 7 1.05 13.39 12.40
CA ASP A 7 0.09 14.43 12.04
C ASP A 7 0.53 15.29 10.84
N GLN A 8 1.84 15.40 10.58
CA GLN A 8 2.38 16.21 9.49
C GLN A 8 1.97 15.64 8.13
N GLY A 9 1.96 14.31 8.00
CA GLY A 9 1.70 13.62 6.75
C GLY A 9 2.88 13.74 5.77
N ALA A 10 3.04 12.75 4.90
CA ALA A 10 4.17 12.71 3.97
C ALA A 10 4.05 13.69 2.78
N TRP A 11 2.84 14.21 2.52
CA TRP A 11 2.52 15.16 1.45
C TRP A 11 1.17 15.83 1.74
N GLU A 12 0.75 16.76 0.89
CA GLU A 12 -0.42 17.64 1.11
C GLU A 12 -1.74 16.89 1.41
N GLY A 13 -1.97 15.71 0.81
CA GLY A 13 -3.19 14.93 0.98
C GLY A 13 -3.42 14.42 2.40
N PRO A 14 -2.51 13.61 2.98
CA PRO A 14 -2.59 13.22 4.39
C PRO A 14 -2.44 14.40 5.35
N ALA A 15 -1.65 15.42 5.01
CA ALA A 15 -1.48 16.63 5.83
C ALA A 15 -2.80 17.38 6.03
N ALA A 16 -3.64 17.43 4.99
CA ALA A 16 -4.96 18.07 5.05
C ALA A 16 -6.00 17.29 5.88
N GLN A 17 -5.69 16.09 6.37
CA GLN A 17 -6.64 15.23 7.10
C GLN A 17 -6.39 15.28 8.61
N ASP A 18 -7.21 16.06 9.33
CA ASP A 18 -7.25 16.11 10.79
C ASP A 18 -7.91 14.83 11.34
N TRP A 19 -7.08 13.82 11.63
CA TRP A 19 -7.53 12.52 12.10
C TRP A 19 -8.31 12.59 13.44
N PRO A 20 -7.90 13.38 14.45
CA PRO A 20 -8.70 13.59 15.67
C PRO A 20 -10.12 14.07 15.39
N ARG A 21 -10.30 15.11 14.58
CA ARG A 21 -11.64 15.64 14.27
C ARG A 21 -12.45 14.68 13.41
N LEU A 22 -11.83 14.08 12.40
CA LEU A 22 -12.49 13.16 11.49
C LEU A 22 -12.93 11.89 12.21
N SER A 23 -12.05 11.29 13.01
CA SER A 23 -12.37 10.07 13.75
C SER A 23 -13.49 10.28 14.77
N ALA A 24 -13.61 11.47 15.38
CA ALA A 24 -14.71 11.79 16.28
C ALA A 24 -16.08 11.90 15.58
N ALA A 25 -16.10 12.28 14.30
CA ALA A 25 -17.32 12.58 13.54
C ALA A 25 -17.95 11.40 12.80
N VAL A 26 -17.24 10.28 12.65
CA VAL A 26 -17.68 9.11 11.86
C VAL A 26 -18.03 7.93 12.76
N ASP A 27 -18.68 6.88 12.27
CA ASP A 27 -18.82 5.59 13.00
C ASP A 27 -17.70 4.60 12.65
N VAL A 28 -17.15 4.73 11.44
CA VAL A 28 -16.09 3.86 10.92
C VAL A 28 -14.97 4.73 10.39
N PHE A 29 -13.75 4.47 10.87
CA PHE A 29 -12.55 5.19 10.45
C PHE A 29 -11.73 4.31 9.49
N ALA A 30 -12.05 4.38 8.19
CA ALA A 30 -11.39 3.59 7.16
C ALA A 30 -10.11 4.26 6.65
N ILE A 31 -8.98 3.56 6.77
CA ILE A 31 -7.64 4.03 6.41
C ILE A 31 -7.14 3.25 5.20
N MET A 32 -6.68 3.97 4.18
CA MET A 32 -6.14 3.44 2.93
C MET A 32 -4.68 3.03 3.12
N THR A 33 -4.46 1.95 3.88
CA THR A 33 -3.15 1.33 4.16
C THR A 33 -2.59 0.57 2.95
N TYR A 34 -2.58 1.24 1.81
CA TYR A 34 -2.04 0.80 0.53
C TYR A 34 -1.55 2.03 -0.24
N ASP A 35 -0.97 1.80 -1.43
CA ASP A 35 -0.26 2.81 -2.23
C ASP A 35 0.87 3.53 -1.47
N PHE A 36 1.56 2.81 -0.57
CA PHE A 36 2.87 3.22 -0.07
C PHE A 36 3.85 3.38 -1.24
N GLY A 37 3.91 2.36 -2.09
CA GLY A 37 4.46 2.41 -3.43
C GLY A 37 3.38 2.53 -4.49
N GLY A 38 3.08 3.74 -4.94
CA GLY A 38 2.16 3.95 -6.05
C GLY A 38 2.76 3.53 -7.40
N GLY A 39 1.91 3.30 -8.40
CA GLY A 39 2.37 2.92 -9.76
C GLY A 39 3.22 3.98 -10.47
N ASN A 40 3.21 5.22 -9.98
CA ASN A 40 4.06 6.32 -10.47
C ASN A 40 5.42 6.40 -9.77
N ALA A 41 5.67 5.54 -8.77
CA ALA A 41 6.96 5.42 -8.10
C ALA A 41 7.75 4.22 -8.66
N PRO A 42 9.07 4.13 -8.42
CA PRO A 42 9.85 2.93 -8.73
C PRO A 42 9.30 1.67 -8.03
N PRO A 43 9.65 0.45 -8.52
CA PRO A 43 9.14 -0.80 -7.96
C PRO A 43 9.38 -0.92 -6.45
N MET A 44 8.28 -0.99 -5.69
CA MET A 44 8.29 -1.12 -4.24
C MET A 44 6.96 -1.73 -3.76
N PRO A 45 6.88 -2.25 -2.51
CA PRO A 45 5.65 -2.83 -2.00
C PRO A 45 4.50 -1.82 -1.93
N ILE A 46 3.28 -2.26 -2.28
CA ILE A 46 2.08 -1.43 -2.25
C ILE A 46 1.63 -1.15 -0.81
N GLY A 47 1.71 -2.14 0.09
CA GLY A 47 1.39 -2.00 1.51
C GLY A 47 2.32 -2.85 2.38
N PRO A 48 3.57 -2.43 2.62
CA PRO A 48 4.51 -3.21 3.42
C PRO A 48 4.03 -3.33 4.87
N THR A 49 4.02 -4.55 5.42
CA THR A 49 3.49 -4.83 6.77
C THR A 49 4.04 -3.93 7.88
N PRO A 50 5.37 -3.64 7.96
CA PRO A 50 5.90 -2.75 8.99
C PRO A 50 5.27 -1.35 8.94
N TRP A 51 5.17 -0.76 7.75
CA TRP A 51 4.53 0.55 7.57
C TRP A 51 3.04 0.52 7.91
N VAL A 52 2.34 -0.55 7.55
CA VAL A 52 0.93 -0.73 7.91
C VAL A 52 0.76 -0.76 9.45
N ILE A 53 1.68 -1.42 10.16
CA ILE A 53 1.70 -1.42 11.63
C ILE A 53 1.92 0.00 12.16
N ASP A 54 2.91 0.75 11.64
CA ASP A 54 3.17 2.14 12.07
C ASP A 54 1.93 3.04 11.90
N VAL A 55 1.17 2.85 10.80
CA VAL A 55 -0.07 3.60 10.55
C VAL A 55 -1.16 3.24 11.57
N LEU A 56 -1.27 1.98 11.94
CA LEU A 56 -2.24 1.53 12.96
C LEU A 56 -1.85 1.98 14.36
N ASP A 57 -0.55 1.94 14.69
CA ASP A 57 -0.04 2.42 15.97
C ASP A 57 -0.34 3.91 16.12
N TYR A 58 -0.13 4.71 15.07
CA TYR A 58 -0.54 6.10 15.08
C TYR A 58 -2.07 6.25 15.21
N ALA A 59 -2.87 5.49 14.46
CA ALA A 59 -4.34 5.53 14.58
C ALA A 59 -4.82 5.22 16.01
N ALA A 60 -4.13 4.31 16.72
CA ALA A 60 -4.44 3.95 18.10
C ALA A 60 -4.19 5.10 19.09
N THR A 61 -3.29 6.04 18.76
CA THR A 61 -3.12 7.27 19.55
C THR A 61 -4.26 8.28 19.37
N ILE A 62 -5.09 8.11 18.33
CA ILE A 62 -6.13 9.06 17.93
C ILE A 62 -7.53 8.57 18.30
N THR A 63 -7.84 7.29 18.05
CA THR A 63 -9.18 6.72 18.27
C THR A 63 -9.10 5.24 18.65
N ASP A 64 -10.19 4.70 19.18
CA ASP A 64 -10.35 3.27 19.42
C ASP A 64 -10.21 2.44 18.12
N LEU A 65 -9.29 1.47 18.12
CA LEU A 65 -9.03 0.58 16.98
C LEU A 65 -10.24 -0.26 16.55
N ARG A 66 -11.24 -0.49 17.42
CA ARG A 66 -12.49 -1.17 17.06
C ARG A 66 -13.26 -0.41 15.96
N LYS A 67 -13.05 0.91 15.88
CA LYS A 67 -13.61 1.80 14.86
C LYS A 67 -12.82 1.76 13.54
N VAL A 68 -11.57 1.36 13.60
CA VAL A 68 -10.63 1.44 12.48
C VAL A 68 -10.89 0.30 11.51
N ARG A 69 -10.84 0.60 10.21
CA ARG A 69 -10.84 -0.40 9.14
C ARG A 69 -9.60 -0.18 8.28
N MET A 70 -8.81 -1.24 8.16
CA MET A 70 -7.61 -1.25 7.34
C MET A 70 -7.97 -1.52 5.88
N GLY A 71 -7.34 -0.80 4.97
CA GLY A 71 -7.41 -1.06 3.55
C GLY A 71 -6.48 -2.20 3.15
N LEU A 72 -7.00 -3.21 2.46
CA LEU A 72 -6.20 -4.25 1.84
C LEU A 72 -6.26 -4.09 0.32
N HIS A 73 -5.09 -3.97 -0.32
CA HIS A 73 -5.02 -3.94 -1.77
C HIS A 73 -5.16 -5.36 -2.34
N LEU A 74 -6.00 -5.50 -3.37
CA LEU A 74 -6.21 -6.77 -4.10
C LEU A 74 -5.61 -6.72 -5.52
N TYR A 75 -4.77 -5.73 -5.77
CA TYR A 75 -4.04 -5.53 -7.01
C TYR A 75 -2.53 -5.50 -6.74
N GLY A 76 -1.77 -5.80 -7.78
CA GLY A 76 -0.34 -5.57 -7.90
C GLY A 76 -0.04 -4.49 -8.94
N TYR A 77 1.24 -4.18 -9.10
CA TYR A 77 1.75 -3.31 -10.17
C TYR A 77 2.81 -4.05 -10.98
N GLN A 78 2.72 -3.94 -12.30
CA GLN A 78 3.71 -4.41 -13.25
C GLN A 78 4.46 -3.20 -13.81
N TRP A 79 5.73 -3.07 -13.47
CA TRP A 79 6.62 -2.06 -14.04
C TRP A 79 7.37 -2.63 -15.23
N MET A 80 7.22 -1.99 -16.38
CA MET A 80 8.02 -2.32 -17.55
C MET A 80 9.45 -1.78 -17.33
N ARG A 81 10.46 -2.63 -17.48
CA ARG A 81 11.89 -2.28 -17.27
C ARG A 81 12.20 -1.62 -15.92
N ALA A 82 11.40 -1.92 -14.89
CA ALA A 82 11.52 -1.32 -13.55
C ALA A 82 11.34 0.21 -13.51
N GLU A 83 10.63 0.79 -14.49
CA GLU A 83 10.35 2.22 -14.57
C GLU A 83 8.85 2.52 -14.44
N PRO A 84 8.46 3.64 -13.81
CA PRO A 84 7.10 4.12 -13.81
C PRO A 84 6.70 4.70 -15.20
N PRO A 85 5.41 4.71 -15.55
CA PRO A 85 4.29 4.23 -14.77
C PRO A 85 4.12 2.71 -14.85
N ALA A 86 3.66 2.09 -13.76
CA ALA A 86 3.23 0.72 -13.76
C ALA A 86 1.83 0.54 -14.34
N SER A 87 1.57 -0.67 -14.87
CA SER A 87 0.21 -1.14 -15.15
C SER A 87 -0.33 -1.94 -13.95
N PRO A 88 -1.60 -1.77 -13.56
CA PRO A 88 -2.20 -2.62 -12.53
C PRO A 88 -2.28 -4.06 -13.04
N ILE A 89 -2.04 -5.02 -12.15
CA ILE A 89 -2.11 -6.45 -12.47
C ILE A 89 -2.89 -7.21 -11.39
N THR A 90 -3.62 -8.24 -11.79
CA THR A 90 -4.34 -9.11 -10.86
C THR A 90 -3.42 -10.15 -10.25
N TYR A 91 -3.85 -10.79 -9.16
CA TYR A 91 -3.14 -11.94 -8.61
C TYR A 91 -3.03 -13.09 -9.63
N GLU A 92 -4.11 -13.37 -10.37
CA GLU A 92 -4.13 -14.46 -11.35
C GLU A 92 -3.15 -14.21 -12.49
N ASP A 93 -3.13 -13.00 -13.06
CA ASP A 93 -2.18 -12.65 -14.11
C ASP A 93 -0.74 -12.65 -13.60
N THR A 94 -0.52 -12.23 -12.35
CA THR A 94 0.79 -12.32 -11.70
C THR A 94 1.26 -13.77 -11.64
N GLN A 95 0.40 -14.71 -11.24
CA GLN A 95 0.74 -16.13 -11.22
C GLN A 95 1.03 -16.68 -12.62
N ARG A 96 0.23 -16.31 -13.63
CA ARG A 96 0.51 -16.70 -15.03
C ARG A 96 1.88 -16.23 -15.50
N LEU A 97 2.30 -15.02 -15.12
CA LEU A 97 3.63 -14.50 -15.45
C LEU A 97 4.74 -15.24 -14.70
N ILE A 98 4.51 -15.61 -13.43
CA ILE A 98 5.45 -16.40 -12.64
C ILE A 98 5.65 -17.78 -13.30
N ASP A 99 4.57 -18.46 -13.65
CA ASP A 99 4.59 -19.78 -14.28
C ASP A 99 5.23 -19.75 -15.68
N ALA A 100 4.96 -18.70 -16.46
CA ALA A 100 5.43 -18.58 -17.84
C ALA A 100 6.93 -18.23 -17.94
N PHE A 101 7.43 -17.37 -17.06
CA PHE A 101 8.78 -16.81 -17.19
C PHE A 101 9.75 -17.28 -16.09
N GLY A 102 9.26 -17.97 -15.06
CA GLY A 102 10.05 -18.35 -13.89
C GLY A 102 10.92 -17.21 -13.33
N PRO A 103 10.46 -15.94 -13.30
CA PRO A 103 11.29 -14.85 -12.80
C PRO A 103 11.61 -15.16 -11.34
N GLU A 104 12.85 -14.92 -10.93
CA GLU A 104 13.29 -15.08 -9.53
C GLU A 104 12.50 -14.11 -8.64
N GLY A 105 11.30 -14.52 -8.24
CA GLY A 105 10.45 -13.81 -7.32
C GLY A 105 11.03 -13.97 -5.93
N SER A 106 11.71 -12.95 -5.42
CA SER A 106 11.98 -12.86 -3.99
C SER A 106 10.66 -12.56 -3.27
N ALA A 107 9.79 -13.56 -3.10
CA ALA A 107 8.63 -13.45 -2.25
C ALA A 107 9.12 -13.20 -0.82
N ARG A 108 9.00 -11.96 -0.34
CA ARG A 108 9.17 -11.68 1.10
C ARG A 108 7.85 -12.03 1.79
N PRO A 109 7.87 -12.66 2.97
CA PRO A 109 6.82 -13.61 3.39
C PRO A 109 5.40 -13.07 3.62
N ILE A 110 5.10 -11.79 3.34
CA ILE A 110 3.77 -11.18 3.52
C ILE A 110 3.54 -9.92 2.66
N GLY A 111 4.37 -9.67 1.64
CA GLY A 111 4.20 -8.54 0.73
C GLY A 111 3.86 -9.01 -0.68
N PHE A 112 2.65 -8.72 -1.17
CA PHE A 112 2.31 -8.95 -2.58
C PHE A 112 3.27 -8.16 -3.48
N GLY A 113 3.87 -8.89 -4.42
CA GLY A 113 5.17 -8.65 -5.01
C GLY A 113 5.30 -7.41 -5.90
N ALA A 114 6.51 -6.84 -5.89
CA ALA A 114 7.03 -6.12 -7.04
C ALA A 114 7.70 -7.16 -7.96
N VAL A 115 7.14 -7.40 -9.15
CA VAL A 115 7.77 -8.25 -10.17
C VAL A 115 8.75 -7.39 -10.95
N ARG A 116 10.05 -7.69 -10.84
CA ARG A 116 11.11 -7.02 -11.59
C ARG A 116 11.10 -7.55 -13.02
N GLY A 117 10.69 -6.71 -13.99
CA GLY A 117 10.61 -7.10 -15.40
C GLY A 117 12.00 -7.32 -16.03
N LEU A 118 12.14 -8.39 -16.81
CA LEU A 118 13.34 -8.73 -17.58
C LEU A 118 13.70 -7.64 -18.62
N HIS A 119 15.00 -7.49 -18.84
CA HIS A 119 15.58 -6.77 -19.97
C HIS A 119 15.31 -7.55 -21.28
N ALA A 120 14.74 -6.87 -22.26
CA ALA A 120 14.93 -7.16 -23.68
C ALA A 120 15.80 -6.08 -24.31
#